data_AF-A0A9J9GJG1-F1
#
_entry.id   AF-A0A9J9GJG1-F1
#
_cell.length_a   1.000
_cell.length_b   1.000
_cell.length_c   1.000
_cell.angle_alpha   90.00
_cell.angle_beta   90.00
_cell.angle_gamma   90.00
#
_symmetry.space_group_name_H-M   'P 1'
#
loop_
_entity.id
_entity.type
_entity.pdbx_description
1 polymer ?
#
loop_
_entity_poly.entity_id
_entity_poly.type
_entity_poly.pdbx_seq_one_letter_code
_entity_poly.pdbx_strand_id
1 'polypeptide(L)'
;MPNAPENEFAMTEQETIYQEVSGLLTKLFEIAPEDISPEARLYEDLELDSIDAVDMIVHLQKKTGKKIKPETFKAVRTVQDVVDAVEQLLREE
;
A
#
# COMPACT_ATOMS: atom_id res chain seq x y z
N MET A 1 23.25 22.15 26.17
CA MET A 1 23.00 20.70 26.10
C MET A 1 23.37 20.27 24.69
N PRO A 2 24.30 19.33 24.47
CA PRO A 2 24.68 18.91 23.13
C PRO A 2 23.84 17.73 22.64
N ASN A 3 23.40 17.83 21.38
CA ASN A 3 23.11 16.76 20.42
C ASN A 3 22.00 15.74 20.74
N ALA A 4 20.87 15.93 20.07
CA ALA A 4 20.45 14.92 19.10
C ALA A 4 20.17 15.67 17.77
N PRO A 5 20.88 15.39 16.67
CA PRO A 5 20.24 15.48 15.38
C PRO A 5 19.20 14.38 15.39
N GLU A 6 17.92 14.73 15.53
CA GLU A 6 16.85 13.79 15.27
C GLU A 6 16.95 13.48 13.78
N ASN A 7 17.64 12.38 13.50
CA ASN A 7 17.83 11.81 12.17
C ASN A 7 16.54 12.02 11.38
N GLU A 8 16.65 12.69 10.24
CA GLU A 8 15.85 12.41 9.06
C GLU A 8 15.75 10.88 8.97
N PHE A 9 14.67 10.30 9.49
CA PHE A 9 14.40 8.90 9.28
C PHE A 9 14.36 8.79 7.76
N ALA A 10 15.33 8.06 7.21
CA ALA A 10 15.21 7.54 5.87
C ALA A 10 13.94 6.68 5.91
N MET A 11 12.78 7.29 5.70
CA MET A 11 11.52 6.60 5.49
C MET A 11 11.83 5.69 4.32
N THR A 12 11.79 4.38 4.58
CA THR A 12 12.05 3.42 3.52
C THR A 12 10.97 3.58 2.47
N GLU A 13 11.29 3.25 1.21
CA GLU A 13 10.28 3.28 0.15
C GLU A 13 9.06 2.44 0.54
N GLN A 14 9.26 1.27 1.16
CA GLN A 14 8.17 0.45 1.70
C GLN A 14 7.31 1.18 2.73
N GLU A 15 7.89 1.90 3.68
CA GLU A 15 7.12 2.60 4.71
C GLU A 15 6.30 3.75 4.10
N THR A 16 6.87 4.46 3.13
CA THR A 16 6.16 5.51 2.37
C THR A 16 4.99 4.92 1.58
N ILE A 17 5.22 3.81 0.88
CA ILE A 17 4.20 3.09 0.12
C ILE A 17 3.12 2.55 1.04
N TYR A 18 3.50 1.99 2.19
CA TYR A 18 2.56 1.48 3.19
C TYR A 18 1.65 2.60 3.70
N GLN A 19 2.21 3.76 4.08
CA GLN A 19 1.42 4.93 4.52
C GLN A 19 0.46 5.39 3.41
N GLU A 20 0.90 5.37 2.17
CA GLU A 20 0.08 5.70 1.01
C GLU A 20 -1.05 4.71 0.77
N VAL A 21 -0.76 3.40 0.82
CA VAL A 21 -1.75 2.31 0.67
C VAL A 21 -2.73 2.33 1.85
N SER A 22 -2.24 2.45 3.07
CA SER A 22 -3.06 2.54 4.28
C SER A 22 -3.97 3.78 4.24
N GLY A 23 -3.44 4.93 3.83
CA GLY A 23 -4.22 6.15 3.63
C GLY A 23 -5.26 6.02 2.52
N LEU A 24 -4.99 5.24 1.48
CA LEU A 24 -5.96 4.92 0.44
C LEU A 24 -7.05 3.99 0.96
N LEU A 25 -6.68 2.92 1.66
CA LEU A 25 -7.62 1.98 2.26
C LEU A 25 -8.58 2.70 3.21
N THR A 26 -8.04 3.58 4.06
CA THR A 26 -8.82 4.39 5.01
C THR A 26 -9.76 5.37 4.29
N LYS A 27 -9.31 6.01 3.19
CA LYS A 27 -10.10 7.04 2.50
C LYS A 27 -11.12 6.47 1.51
N LEU A 28 -10.79 5.36 0.84
CA LEU A 28 -11.62 4.76 -0.20
C LEU A 28 -12.61 3.76 0.38
N PHE A 29 -12.21 3.01 1.41
CA PHE A 29 -13.01 1.93 1.99
C PHE A 29 -13.38 2.18 3.45
N GLU A 30 -13.04 3.35 4.01
CA GLU A 30 -13.37 3.73 5.39
C GLU A 30 -12.84 2.72 6.45
N ILE A 31 -11.77 2.01 6.11
CA ILE A 31 -11.12 1.04 7.00
C ILE A 31 -10.32 1.77 8.08
N ALA A 32 -10.41 1.31 9.33
CA ALA A 32 -9.64 1.90 10.40
C ALA A 32 -8.14 1.57 10.25
N PRO A 33 -7.22 2.54 10.45
CA PRO A 33 -5.78 2.29 10.32
C PRO A 33 -5.25 1.31 11.36
N GLU A 34 -6.01 1.04 12.43
CA GLU A 34 -5.71 -0.01 13.42
C GLU A 34 -5.94 -1.43 12.88
N ASP A 35 -6.88 -1.60 11.94
CA ASP A 35 -7.16 -2.88 11.28
C ASP A 35 -6.22 -3.12 10.09
N ILE A 36 -5.65 -2.05 9.54
CA ILE A 36 -4.66 -2.13 8.47
C ILE A 36 -3.34 -2.60 9.05
N SER A 37 -3.08 -3.89 8.90
CA SER A 37 -1.79 -4.52 9.21
C SER A 37 -1.16 -5.08 7.93
N PRO A 38 0.17 -5.13 7.80
CA PRO A 38 0.83 -5.74 6.65
C PRO A 38 0.41 -7.20 6.44
N GLU A 39 0.14 -7.93 7.53
CA GLU A 39 -0.35 -9.31 7.51
C GLU A 39 -1.86 -9.42 7.27
N ALA A 40 -2.60 -8.31 7.34
CA ALA A 40 -4.05 -8.29 7.16
C ALA A 40 -4.41 -8.65 5.72
N ARG A 41 -5.41 -9.52 5.59
CA ARG A 41 -5.93 -9.97 4.30
C ARG A 41 -6.99 -9.01 3.79
N LEU A 42 -6.78 -8.55 2.56
CA LEU A 42 -7.69 -7.63 1.86
C LEU A 42 -9.12 -8.18 1.85
N TYR A 43 -9.29 -9.46 1.51
CA TYR A 43 -10.61 -10.07 1.33
C TYR A 43 -11.22 -10.65 2.62
N GLU A 44 -10.40 -11.09 3.57
CA GLU A 44 -10.87 -11.79 4.78
C GLU A 44 -10.93 -10.88 6.00
N ASP A 45 -9.91 -10.06 6.22
CA ASP A 45 -9.83 -9.19 7.41
C ASP A 45 -10.39 -7.80 7.11
N LEU A 46 -10.09 -7.25 5.94
CA LEU A 46 -10.54 -5.93 5.52
C LEU A 46 -11.88 -5.94 4.75
N GLU A 47 -12.45 -7.14 4.57
CA GLU A 47 -13.74 -7.38 3.89
C GLU A 47 -13.86 -6.73 2.49
N LEU A 48 -12.73 -6.48 1.81
CA LEU A 48 -12.72 -5.88 0.49
C LEU A 48 -13.27 -6.83 -0.55
N ASP A 49 -14.05 -6.31 -1.49
CA ASP A 49 -14.53 -7.09 -2.61
C ASP A 49 -13.58 -7.02 -3.82
N SER A 50 -13.90 -7.77 -4.88
CA SER A 50 -13.10 -7.74 -6.12
C SER A 50 -13.18 -6.41 -6.88
N ILE A 51 -14.19 -5.57 -6.64
CA ILE A 51 -14.37 -4.25 -7.26
C ILE A 51 -13.49 -3.23 -6.54
N ASP A 52 -13.55 -3.21 -5.21
CA ASP A 52 -12.72 -2.37 -4.33
C ASP A 52 -11.24 -2.55 -4.66
N ALA A 53 -10.85 -3.81 -4.80
CA ALA A 53 -9.50 -4.19 -5.10
C ALA A 53 -9.08 -3.67 -6.50
N VAL A 54 -9.98 -3.69 -7.50
CA VAL A 54 -9.74 -3.07 -8.82
C VAL A 54 -9.63 -1.55 -8.73
N ASP A 55 -10.49 -0.88 -7.96
CA ASP A 55 -10.43 0.57 -7.73
C ASP A 55 -9.10 1.00 -7.11
N MET A 56 -8.57 0.21 -6.16
CA MET A 56 -7.25 0.39 -5.58
C MET A 56 -6.13 0.39 -6.63
N ILE A 57 -6.12 -0.57 -7.54
CA ILE A 57 -5.12 -0.63 -8.62
C ILE A 57 -5.22 0.61 -9.49
N VAL A 58 -6.43 0.98 -9.90
CA VAL A 58 -6.66 2.12 -10.80
C VAL A 58 -6.15 3.40 -10.14
N HIS A 59 -6.34 3.53 -8.83
CA HIS A 59 -5.83 4.66 -8.07
C HIS A 59 -4.29 4.65 -7.98
N LEU A 60 -3.70 3.51 -7.59
CA LEU A 60 -2.25 3.34 -7.49
C LEU A 60 -1.54 3.56 -8.84
N GLN A 61 -2.12 3.06 -9.93
CA GLN A 61 -1.64 3.27 -11.29
C GLN A 61 -1.68 4.75 -11.70
N LYS A 62 -2.76 5.48 -11.36
CA LYS A 62 -2.85 6.92 -11.63
C LYS A 62 -1.82 7.72 -10.84
N LYS A 63 -1.56 7.31 -9.60
CA LYS A 63 -0.66 8.01 -8.68
C LYS A 63 0.82 7.76 -8.98
N THR A 64 1.19 6.51 -9.19
CA THR A 64 2.55 6.11 -9.58
C THR A 64 2.84 6.38 -11.06
N GLY A 65 1.80 6.56 -11.88
CA GLY A 65 1.92 6.68 -13.34
C GLY A 65 2.33 5.39 -14.04
N LYS A 66 2.46 4.28 -13.31
CA LYS A 66 2.99 3.02 -13.82
C LYS A 66 1.88 1.99 -14.03
N LYS A 67 2.04 1.13 -15.05
CA LYS A 67 1.07 0.07 -15.35
C LYS A 67 1.24 -1.11 -14.40
N ILE A 68 0.37 -1.18 -13.41
CA ILE A 68 0.21 -2.37 -12.58
C ILE A 68 -0.57 -3.42 -13.38
N LYS A 69 -0.02 -4.64 -13.49
CA LYS A 69 -0.73 -5.70 -14.21
C LYS A 69 -1.82 -6.30 -13.30
N PRO A 70 -3.01 -6.57 -13.84
CA PRO A 70 -4.10 -7.18 -13.07
C PRO A 70 -3.77 -8.58 -12.55
N GLU A 71 -2.84 -9.30 -13.19
CA GLU A 71 -2.31 -10.59 -12.72
C GLU A 71 -1.51 -10.46 -11.41
N THR A 72 -0.66 -9.44 -11.26
CA THR A 72 0.06 -9.13 -10.02
C THR A 72 -0.95 -8.89 -8.90
N PHE A 73 -2.04 -8.19 -9.21
CA PHE A 73 -3.04 -7.88 -8.22
C PHE A 73 -3.96 -9.07 -7.88
N LYS A 74 -4.23 -9.99 -8.82
CA LYS A 74 -4.89 -11.26 -8.47
C LYS A 74 -4.06 -12.12 -7.52
N ALA A 75 -2.75 -11.90 -7.48
CA ALA A 75 -1.86 -12.56 -6.54
C ALA A 75 -1.83 -11.86 -5.17
N VAL A 76 -2.16 -10.56 -5.08
CA VAL A 76 -2.18 -9.88 -3.79
C VAL A 76 -3.32 -10.41 -2.91
N ARG A 77 -2.97 -10.80 -1.69
CA ARG A 77 -3.95 -11.26 -0.69
C ARG A 77 -3.89 -10.40 0.56
N THR A 78 -2.72 -9.85 0.85
CA THR A 78 -2.45 -9.06 2.04
C THR A 78 -2.09 -7.61 1.69
N VAL A 79 -2.15 -6.73 2.70
CA VAL A 79 -1.66 -5.35 2.55
C VAL A 79 -0.19 -5.34 2.18
N GLN A 80 0.62 -6.24 2.75
CA GLN A 80 2.04 -6.36 2.40
C GLN A 80 2.23 -6.70 0.92
N ASP A 81 1.43 -7.61 0.35
CA ASP A 81 1.52 -7.93 -1.08
C ASP A 81 1.28 -6.71 -1.98
N VAL A 82 0.38 -5.81 -1.58
CA VAL A 82 0.13 -4.55 -2.30
C VAL A 82 1.35 -3.64 -2.21
N VAL A 83 1.92 -3.52 -1.01
CA VAL A 83 3.11 -2.69 -0.77
C VAL A 83 4.29 -3.21 -1.58
N ASP A 84 4.56 -4.52 -1.56
CA ASP A 84 5.60 -5.17 -2.36
C ASP A 84 5.36 -4.98 -3.86
N ALA A 85 4.11 -5.14 -4.33
CA ALA A 85 3.79 -4.95 -5.74
C ALA A 85 4.08 -3.51 -6.20
N VAL A 86 3.75 -2.51 -5.37
CA VAL A 86 4.01 -1.09 -5.65
C VAL A 86 5.50 -0.78 -5.52
N GLU A 87 6.20 -1.32 -4.51
CA GLU A 87 7.64 -1.14 -4.33
C GLU A 87 8.41 -1.69 -5.53
N GLN A 88 8.10 -2.91 -5.96
CA GLN A 88 8.72 -3.51 -7.13
C GLN A 88 8.50 -2.65 -8.38
N LEU A 89 7.31 -2.09 -8.53
CA LEU A 89 6.97 -1.19 -9.64
C LEU A 89 7.74 0.14 -9.64
N LEU A 90 8.07 0.65 -8.46
CA LEU A 90 8.88 1.86 -8.29
C LEU A 90 10.38 1.57 -8.44
N ARG A 91 10.82 0.38 -8.02
CA ARG A 91 12.21 -0.07 -8.06
C ARG A 91 12.68 -0.57 -9.43
N GLU A 92 11.77 -0.95 -10.33
CA GLU A 92 12.08 -1.27 -11.75
C GLU A 92 12.42 -0.01 -12.60
N GLU A 93 13.35 0.83 -12.12
CA GLU A 93 14.03 1.91 -12.86
C GLU A 93 15.49 1.55 -13.14
#